data_AF-A0A953QKV0-F1
#
_entry.id   AF-A0A953QKV0-F1
#
_cell.length_a   1.000
_cell.length_b   1.000
_cell.length_c   1.000
_cell.angle_alpha   90.00
_cell.angle_beta   90.00
_cell.angle_gamma   90.00
#
_symmetry.space_group_name_H-M   'P 1'
#
loop_
_entity.id
_entity.type
_entity.pdbx_description
1 polymer ?
#
loop_
_entity_poly.entity_id
_entity_poly.type
_entity_poly.pdbx_seq_one_letter_code
_entity_poly.pdbx_strand_id
1 'polypeptide(L)'
;MNFDHSPKVRDLQERVSAFMNEHIYPNEKLYYDQIAEDRWRPVPIIEKLKPAARVAGLWNLFLPESDHGAGLTNLEYAPLCEIMG
;
A
#
# COMPACT_ATOMS: atom_id res chain seq x y z
N MET A 1 9.30 25.07 13.85
CA MET A 1 8.47 24.28 12.93
C MET A 1 8.35 22.88 13.52
N ASN A 2 7.14 22.31 13.57
CA ASN A 2 6.95 20.92 13.99
C ASN A 2 6.96 20.05 12.73
N PHE A 3 7.89 19.10 12.65
CA PHE A 3 8.06 18.19 11.53
C PHE A 3 7.58 16.77 11.85
N ASP A 4 7.06 16.54 13.06
CA ASP A 4 6.62 15.23 13.49
C ASP A 4 5.34 14.82 12.76
N HIS A 5 5.27 13.54 12.40
CA HIS A 5 4.06 12.94 11.85
C HIS A 5 2.96 12.81 12.91
N SER A 6 1.72 12.98 12.47
CA SER A 6 0.55 12.76 13.34
C SER A 6 0.50 11.29 13.81
N PRO A 7 -0.12 11.00 14.97
CA PRO A 7 -0.31 9.62 15.42
C PRO A 7 -0.97 8.72 14.38
N LYS A 8 -1.90 9.27 13.58
CA LYS A 8 -2.57 8.59 12.46
C LYS A 8 -1.56 8.16 11.38
N VAL A 9 -0.66 9.06 10.98
CA VAL A 9 0.36 8.75 9.96
C VAL A 9 1.35 7.71 10.47
N ARG A 10 1.77 7.79 11.74
CA ARG A 10 2.69 6.79 12.32
C ARG A 10 2.07 5.39 12.33
N ASP A 11 0.81 5.25 12.74
CA ASP A 11 0.08 3.97 12.67
C ASP A 11 0.05 3.42 11.23
N LEU A 12 -0.24 4.28 10.25
CA LEU A 12 -0.26 3.90 8.85
C LEU A 12 1.14 3.50 8.34
N GLN A 13 2.20 4.21 8.73
CA GLN A 13 3.57 3.85 8.36
C GLN A 13 3.94 2.45 8.89
N GLU A 14 3.59 2.15 10.14
CA GLU A 14 3.84 0.83 10.75
C GLU A 14 3.07 -0.26 10.00
N ARG A 15 1.78 -0.05 9.72
CA ARG A 15 0.93 -1.02 9.04
C ARG A 15 1.32 -1.24 7.58
N VAL A 16 1.65 -0.17 6.84
CA VAL A 16 2.16 -0.27 5.48
C VAL A 16 3.49 -1.01 5.47
N SER A 17 4.43 -0.66 6.35
CA SER A 17 5.73 -1.35 6.44
C SER A 17 5.58 -2.83 6.76
N ALA A 18 4.71 -3.19 7.71
CA ALA A 18 4.42 -4.58 8.03
C ALA A 18 3.82 -5.32 6.82
N PHE A 19 2.84 -4.72 6.14
CA PHE A 19 2.23 -5.31 4.95
C PHE A 19 3.24 -5.51 3.80
N MET A 20 4.13 -4.54 3.58
CA MET A 20 5.20 -4.65 2.59
C MET A 20 6.13 -5.84 2.92
N ASN A 21 6.57 -5.94 4.17
CA ASN A 21 7.47 -7.01 4.63
C ASN A 21 6.84 -8.40 4.60
N GLU A 22 5.57 -8.52 4.99
CA GLU A 22 4.89 -9.81 5.12
C GLU A 22 4.31 -10.31 3.79
N HIS A 23 3.88 -9.40 2.92
CA HIS A 23 3.09 -9.75 1.74
C HIS A 23 3.68 -9.27 0.41
N ILE A 24 4.38 -8.14 0.35
CA ILE A 24 4.87 -7.60 -0.93
C ILE A 24 6.26 -8.14 -1.26
N TYR A 25 7.27 -7.82 -0.44
CA TYR A 25 8.66 -8.21 -0.71
C TYR A 25 8.86 -9.73 -0.90
N PRO A 26 8.24 -10.61 -0.10
CA PRO A 26 8.37 -12.05 -0.32
C PRO A 26 7.79 -12.54 -1.66
N ASN A 27 6.87 -11.77 -2.26
CA ASN A 27 6.17 -12.12 -3.49
C ASN A 27 6.67 -11.38 -4.73
N GLU A 28 7.67 -10.49 -4.63
CA GLU A 28 8.19 -9.75 -5.78
C GLU A 28 8.71 -10.67 -6.89
N LYS A 29 9.49 -11.70 -6.52
CA LYS A 29 9.97 -12.68 -7.50
C LYS A 29 8.80 -13.37 -8.21
N LEU A 30 7.79 -13.82 -7.46
CA LEU A 30 6.61 -14.48 -8.02
C LEU A 30 5.84 -13.53 -8.96
N TYR A 31 5.72 -12.26 -8.59
CA TYR A 31 5.13 -11.23 -9.44
C TYR A 31 5.87 -11.11 -10.78
N TYR A 32 7.21 -11.01 -10.74
CA TYR A 32 8.03 -10.93 -11.96
C TYR A 32 7.97 -12.20 -12.81
N ASP A 33 7.90 -13.38 -12.19
CA ASP A 33 7.72 -14.64 -12.91
C ASP A 33 6.34 -14.65 -13.63
N GLN A 34 5.27 -14.27 -12.92
CA GLN A 34 3.90 -14.29 -13.48
C GLN A 34 3.66 -13.23 -14.56
N ILE A 35 4.23 -12.03 -14.44
CA ILE A 35 4.08 -10.99 -15.47
C ILE A 35 4.86 -11.35 -16.75
N ALA A 36 5.95 -12.12 -16.63
CA ALA A 36 6.72 -12.57 -17.78
C ALA A 36 5.98 -13.63 -18.61
N GLU A 37 5.08 -14.41 -18.00
CA GLU A 37 4.26 -15.40 -18.70
C GLU A 37 3.24 -14.75 -19.64
N ASP A 38 2.45 -13.79 -19.13
CA ASP A 38 1.50 -13.02 -19.95
C ASP A 38 1.24 -11.64 -19.33
N ARG A 39 2.01 -10.64 -19.79
CA ARG A 39 1.93 -9.25 -19.32
C ARG A 39 0.58 -8.57 -19.54
N TRP A 40 -0.28 -9.14 -20.39
CA TRP A 40 -1.56 -8.53 -20.75
C TRP A 40 -2.73 -9.04 -19.90
N ARG A 41 -2.47 -9.99 -19.00
CA ARG A 41 -3.47 -10.51 -18.06
C ARG A 41 -3.27 -9.97 -16.64
N PRO A 42 -4.32 -9.92 -15.82
CA PRO A 42 -4.19 -9.64 -14.41
C PRO A 42 -3.24 -10.63 -13.74
N VAL A 43 -2.26 -10.10 -13.00
CA VAL A 43 -1.24 -10.93 -12.35
C VAL A 43 -1.88 -11.64 -11.14
N PRO A 44 -1.88 -12.98 -11.08
CA PRO A 44 -2.60 -13.73 -10.05
C PRO A 44 -2.22 -13.34 -8.61
N ILE A 45 -0.95 -13.09 -8.34
CA ILE A 45 -0.52 -12.70 -7.00
C ILE A 45 -1.07 -11.34 -6.58
N ILE A 46 -1.18 -10.39 -7.51
CA ILE A 46 -1.79 -9.08 -7.25
C ILE A 46 -3.27 -9.23 -6.93
N GLU A 47 -4.02 -10.03 -7.68
CA GLU A 47 -5.44 -10.26 -7.43
C GLU A 47 -5.69 -10.91 -6.06
N LYS A 48 -4.76 -11.74 -5.59
CA LYS A 48 -4.81 -12.33 -4.24
C LYS A 48 -4.52 -11.31 -3.13
N LEU A 49 -3.60 -10.37 -3.37
CA LEU A 49 -3.15 -9.41 -2.35
C LEU A 49 -4.08 -8.20 -2.19
N LYS A 50 -4.81 -7.80 -3.24
CA LYS A 50 -5.76 -6.67 -3.19
C LYS A 50 -6.81 -6.81 -2.07
N PRO A 51 -7.52 -7.96 -1.91
CA PRO A 51 -8.45 -8.15 -0.79
C PRO A 51 -7.78 -8.08 0.58
N ALA A 52 -6.55 -8.61 0.72
CA ALA A 52 -5.80 -8.55 1.96
C ALA A 52 -5.48 -7.10 2.35
N ALA A 53 -5.02 -6.28 1.39
CA ALA A 53 -4.78 -4.85 1.61
C ALA A 53 -6.06 -4.10 2.03
N ARG A 54 -7.21 -4.43 1.42
CA ARG A 54 -8.52 -3.86 1.81
C ARG A 54 -8.90 -4.22 3.24
N VAL A 55 -8.79 -5.48 3.63
CA VAL A 55 -9.07 -5.94 5.00
C VAL A 55 -8.11 -5.29 6.00
N ALA A 56 -6.85 -5.12 5.62
CA ALA A 56 -5.85 -4.40 6.42
C ALA A 56 -6.06 -2.89 6.47
N GLY A 57 -7.10 -2.34 5.80
CA GLY A 57 -7.37 -0.89 5.76
C GLY A 57 -6.34 -0.06 4.99
N LEU A 58 -5.55 -0.70 4.13
CA LEU A 58 -4.50 -0.09 3.30
C LEU A 58 -4.98 0.13 1.86
N TRP A 59 -6.21 0.63 1.72
CA TRP A 59 -6.87 0.80 0.43
C TRP A 59 -7.26 2.25 0.19
N ASN A 60 -7.12 2.72 -1.05
CA ASN A 60 -7.41 4.11 -1.44
C ASN A 60 -6.74 5.17 -0.54
N LEU A 61 -5.52 4.92 -0.08
CA LEU A 61 -4.78 5.85 0.79
C LEU A 61 -4.47 7.19 0.08
N PHE A 62 -4.33 7.15 -1.25
CA PHE A 62 -4.12 8.34 -2.09
C PHE A 62 -5.37 9.22 -2.22
N LEU A 63 -6.55 8.67 -1.93
CA LEU A 63 -7.80 9.37 -2.14
C LEU A 63 -8.03 10.31 -0.94
N PRO A 64 -8.19 11.64 -1.18
CA PRO A 64 -8.49 12.59 -0.12
C PRO A 64 -9.89 12.33 0.46
N GLU A 65 -10.33 13.20 1.38
CA GLU A 65 -11.58 13.05 2.12
C GLU A 65 -12.77 12.70 1.21
N SER A 66 -13.29 11.49 1.40
CA SER A 66 -14.41 10.91 0.67
C SER A 66 -14.92 9.66 1.39
N ASP A 67 -16.15 9.24 1.10
CA ASP A 67 -16.76 8.02 1.65
C ASP A 67 -16.00 6.72 1.30
N HIS A 68 -15.03 6.81 0.39
CA HIS A 68 -14.26 5.67 -0.12
C HIS A 68 -12.74 5.83 0.04
N GLY A 69 -12.29 6.93 0.66
CA GLY A 69 -10.87 7.28 0.82
C GLY A 69 -10.41 7.28 2.27
N ALA A 70 -9.11 7.35 2.48
CA ALA A 70 -8.53 7.38 3.82
C ALA A 70 -8.49 8.79 4.45
N GLY A 71 -8.90 9.81 3.69
CA GLY A 71 -8.93 11.20 4.13
C GLY A 71 -7.56 11.69 4.57
N LEU A 72 -6.53 11.35 3.79
CA LEU A 72 -5.16 11.81 4.04
C LEU A 72 -4.92 13.10 3.25
N THR A 73 -4.26 14.06 3.88
CA THR A 73 -3.68 15.18 3.15
C THR A 73 -2.44 14.73 2.37
N ASN A 74 -1.98 15.52 1.40
CA ASN A 74 -0.75 15.21 0.65
C ASN A 74 0.47 15.04 1.56
N LEU A 75 0.55 15.83 2.65
CA LEU A 75 1.65 15.75 3.62
C LEU A 75 1.63 14.44 4.41
N GLU A 76 0.44 13.92 4.70
CA GLU A 76 0.25 12.66 5.42
C GLU A 76 0.43 11.44 4.51
N TYR A 77 0.09 11.57 3.23
CA TYR A 77 0.21 10.48 2.25
C TYR A 77 1.64 10.31 1.72
N ALA A 78 2.39 11.41 1.52
CA ALA A 78 3.75 11.38 1.02
C ALA A 78 4.69 10.35 1.69
N PRO A 79 4.80 10.27 3.04
CA PRO A 79 5.67 9.29 3.68
C PRO A 79 5.20 7.84 3.49
N LEU A 80 3.92 7.61 3.18
CA LEU A 80 3.41 6.27 2.88
C LEU A 80 3.84 5.82 1.48
N CYS A 81 3.88 6.74 0.51
CA CYS A 81 4.42 6.46 -0.82
C CYS A 81 5.90 6.07 -0.76
N GLU A 82 6.69 6.75 0.06
CA GLU A 82 8.11 6.45 0.22
C GLU A 82 8.34 4.99 0.66
N ILE A 83 7.47 4.45 1.52
CA ILE A 83 7.55 3.05 1.95
C ILE A 83 7.12 2.09 0.82
N MET A 84 6.14 2.48 0.01
CA MET A 84 5.62 1.64 -1.09
C MET A 84 6.57 1.55 -2.28
N GLY A 85 7.43 2.56 -2.50
CA GLY A 85 8.32 2.68 -3.65
C GLY A 85 7.66 3.36 -4.86
#